data_AF-A0A1F2RIL4-F1
#
_entry.id   AF-A0A1F2RIL4-F1
#
_cell.length_a   1.000
_cell.length_b   1.000
_cell.length_c   1.000
_cell.angle_alpha   90.00
_cell.angle_beta   90.00
_cell.angle_gamma   90.00
#
_symmetry.space_group_name_H-M   'P 1'
#
loop_
_entity.id
_entity.type
_entity.pdbx_description
1 polymer ?
#
loop_
_entity_poly.entity_id
_entity_poly.type
_entity_poly.pdbx_seq_one_letter_code
_entity_poly.pdbx_strand_id
1 'polypeptide(L)' 'MQREFLLDSKRRLQFRAESFNVTNRVNFRPFAAGSTIVFTGSAANPSFNGTAGTIVSTSTNARQIQLALRLSF' A
#
# COMPACT_ATOMS: atom_id res chain seq x y z
N MET A 1 0.69 -18.47 -3.85
CA MET A 1 0.76 -19.85 -4.35
C MET A 1 2.11 -20.11 -5.00
N GLN A 2 2.66 -21.31 -4.82
CA GLN A 2 3.95 -21.70 -5.39
C GLN A 2 3.88 -23.16 -5.82
N ARG A 3 4.39 -23.47 -7.01
CA ARG A 3 4.50 -24.82 -7.55
C ARG A 3 5.87 -25.04 -8.17
N GLU A 4 6.40 -26.23 -7.98
CA GLU A 4 7.70 -26.66 -8.50
C GLU A 4 7.49 -27.82 -9.47
N PHE A 5 8.25 -27.82 -10.56
CA PHE A 5 8.27 -28.81 -11.60
C PHE A 5 9.70 -29.29 -11.78
N LEU A 6 9.90 -30.60 -11.73
CA LEU A 6 11.17 -31.21 -12.09
C LEU A 6 11.23 -31.30 -13.62
N LEU A 7 12.24 -30.68 -14.21
CA LEU A 7 12.50 -30.82 -15.65
C LEU A 7 13.38 -32.04 -15.91
N ASP A 8 14.32 -32.30 -15.02
CA ASP A 8 15.16 -33.50 -14.96
C ASP A 8 15.74 -33.62 -13.53
N SER A 9 16.52 -34.68 -13.27
CA SER A 9 17.23 -34.95 -12.01
C SER A 9 18.03 -33.77 -11.45
N LYS A 10 18.46 -32.83 -12.30
CA LYS A 10 19.30 -31.68 -11.91
C LYS A 10 18.62 -30.32 -12.06
N ARG A 11 17.50 -30.23 -12.80
CA ARG A 11 16.88 -28.95 -13.16
C ARG A 11 15.48 -28.81 -12.61
N ARG A 12 15.21 -27.67 -11.99
CA ARG A 12 13.95 -27.37 -11.30
C ARG A 12 13.38 -26.05 -11.78
N LEU A 13 12.09 -26.05 -12.10
CA LEU A 13 11.35 -24.88 -12.53
C LEU A 13 10.26 -24.56 -11.50
N GLN A 14 10.24 -23.34 -11.01
CA GLN A 14 9.31 -22.92 -9.97
C GLN A 14 8.49 -21.72 -10.44
N PHE A 15 7.17 -21.89 -10.43
CA PHE A 15 6.21 -20.83 -10.67
C PHE A 15 5.65 -20.34 -9.33
N ARG A 16 5.60 -19.03 -9.15
CA ARG A 16 5.00 -18.39 -7.99
C ARG A 16 4.02 -17.32 -8.42
N ALA A 17 2.87 -17.31 -7.77
CA ALA A 17 1.87 -16.26 -7.88
C ALA A 17 1.60 -15.70 -6.48
N GLU A 18 1.78 -14.40 -6.31
CA GLU A 18 1.55 -13.68 -5.07
C GLU A 18 0.50 -12.59 -5.29
N SER A 19 -0.33 -12.35 -4.29
CA SER A 19 -1.37 -11.33 -4.34
C SER A 19 -1.37 -10.56 -3.04
N PHE A 20 -1.18 -9.25 -3.15
CA PHE A 20 -1.17 -8.31 -2.05
C PHE A 20 -2.42 -7.44 -2.13
N ASN A 21 -2.98 -7.12 -0.97
CA ASN A 21 -4.25 -6.39 -0.87
C ASN A 21 -5.35 -7.05 -1.72
N VAL A 22 -5.65 -8.33 -1.43
CA VAL A 22 -6.56 -9.17 -2.22
C VAL A 22 -7.94 -8.55 -2.37
N THR A 23 -8.46 -7.89 -1.33
CA THR A 23 -9.76 -7.19 -1.39
C THR A 23 -9.68 -5.78 -1.96
N ASN A 24 -8.46 -5.29 -2.27
CA ASN A 24 -8.19 -3.90 -2.66
C ASN A 24 -8.73 -2.88 -1.64
N ARG A 25 -8.62 -3.17 -0.35
CA ARG A 25 -9.05 -2.25 0.70
C ARG A 25 -8.18 -1.00 0.67
N VAL A 26 -8.82 0.17 0.58
CA VAL A 26 -8.16 1.46 0.73
C VAL A 26 -7.91 1.73 2.22
N ASN A 27 -6.69 2.14 2.56
CA ASN A 27 -6.35 2.62 3.90
C ASN A 27 -5.80 4.04 3.76
N PHE A 28 -6.43 5.02 4.40
CA PHE A 28 -6.03 6.41 4.32
C PHE A 28 -4.83 6.68 5.24
N ARG A 29 -3.92 7.56 4.84
CA ARG A 29 -2.86 7.99 5.77
C ARG A 29 -3.47 8.83 6.89
N PRO A 30 -2.82 8.86 8.07
CA PRO A 30 -3.10 9.89 9.05
C PRO A 30 -3.06 11.28 8.41
N PHE A 31 -3.89 12.18 8.93
CA PHE A 31 -3.93 13.57 8.49
C PHE A 31 -2.52 14.17 8.47
N ALA A 32 -2.25 14.99 7.45
CA ALA A 32 -0.99 15.71 7.36
C ALA A 32 -0.79 16.57 8.63
N ALA A 33 0.46 16.88 8.98
CA ALA A 33 0.76 17.68 10.16
C ALA A 33 -0.05 19.01 10.13
N GLY A 34 -0.77 19.29 11.20
CA GLY A 34 -1.65 20.47 11.31
C GLY A 34 -3.05 20.30 10.72
N SER A 35 -3.33 19.30 9.88
CA SER A 35 -4.66 19.03 9.32
C SER A 35 -5.66 18.50 10.37
N THR A 36 -5.19 18.07 11.54
CA THR A 36 -6.05 17.77 12.69
C THR A 36 -6.53 19.00 13.44
N ILE A 37 -5.92 20.16 13.21
CA ILE A 37 -6.26 21.42 13.87
C ILE A 37 -7.32 22.13 13.04
N VAL A 38 -8.50 22.34 13.63
CA VAL A 38 -9.65 22.96 12.94
C VAL A 38 -9.52 24.48 12.88
N PHE A 39 -9.00 25.10 13.95
CA PHE A 39 -8.88 26.55 14.09
C PHE A 39 -7.42 26.97 14.24
N THR A 40 -7.03 28.03 13.54
CA THR A 40 -5.69 28.64 13.61
C THR A 40 -5.81 30.12 13.96
N GLY A 41 -4.68 30.82 14.13
CA GLY A 41 -4.66 32.21 14.51
C GLY A 41 -4.70 32.43 16.02
N SER A 42 -4.96 33.67 16.44
CA SER A 42 -5.02 34.04 17.86
C SER A 42 -6.42 33.78 18.43
N ALA A 43 -6.52 33.55 19.75
CA ALA A 43 -7.81 33.47 20.44
C ALA A 43 -8.70 34.71 20.21
N ALA A 44 -8.09 35.88 19.99
CA ALA A 44 -8.80 37.13 19.70
C ALA A 44 -9.26 37.25 18.23
N ASN A 45 -8.69 36.47 17.31
CA ASN A 45 -9.05 36.47 15.89
C ASN A 45 -8.77 35.07 15.28
N PRO A 46 -9.68 34.11 15.51
CA PRO A 46 -9.52 32.76 14.98
C PRO A 46 -9.84 32.70 13.49
N SER A 47 -9.16 31.80 12.78
CA SER A 47 -9.40 31.48 11.38
C SER A 47 -9.59 29.98 11.19
N PHE A 48 -10.34 29.58 10.16
CA PHE A 48 -10.48 28.17 9.80
C PHE A 48 -9.20 27.68 9.12
N ASN A 49 -8.74 26.51 9.54
CA ASN A 49 -7.70 25.82 8.79
C ASN A 49 -8.29 25.24 7.49
N GLY A 50 -7.91 25.79 6.34
CA GLY A 50 -8.35 25.31 5.03
C GLY A 50 -7.94 23.88 4.70
N THR A 51 -7.03 23.30 5.48
CA THR A 51 -6.61 21.90 5.35
C THR A 51 -7.17 21.00 6.46
N ALA A 52 -8.07 21.50 7.32
CA ALA A 52 -8.66 20.69 8.37
C ALA A 52 -9.37 19.46 7.79
N GLY A 53 -8.99 18.26 8.24
CA GLY A 53 -9.64 17.01 7.85
C GLY A 53 -9.41 16.56 6.41
N THR A 54 -8.50 17.18 5.65
CA THR A 54 -8.21 16.74 4.29
C THR A 54 -7.37 15.48 4.25
N ILE A 55 -7.85 14.48 3.49
CA ILE A 55 -7.12 13.25 3.21
C ILE A 55 -6.43 13.41 1.85
N VAL A 56 -5.10 13.50 1.87
CA VAL A 56 -4.30 13.76 0.65
C VAL A 56 -3.59 12.52 0.10
N SER A 57 -3.63 11.39 0.83
CA SER A 57 -2.92 10.16 0.42
C SER A 57 -3.38 8.90 1.16
N THR A 58 -3.01 7.75 0.61
CA THR A 58 -3.26 6.41 1.16
C THR A 58 -1.98 5.79 1.73
N SER A 59 -2.12 4.96 2.76
CA SER A 59 -0.98 4.41 3.51
C SER A 59 -0.44 3.12 2.92
N THR A 60 -1.26 2.38 2.19
CA THR A 60 -0.91 1.08 1.61
C THR A 60 -1.03 1.15 0.10
N ASN A 61 -0.23 0.34 -0.59
CA ASN A 61 -0.37 0.16 -2.03
C ASN A 61 -1.75 -0.43 -2.38
N ALA A 62 -2.19 -0.13 -3.61
CA ALA A 62 -3.34 -0.80 -4.21
C ALA A 62 -3.07 -2.31 -4.39
N ARG A 63 -4.09 -3.06 -4.81
CA ARG A 63 -3.95 -4.48 -5.15
C ARG A 63 -2.78 -4.70 -6.11
N GLN A 64 -1.90 -5.61 -5.73
CA GLN A 64 -0.78 -6.02 -6.56
C GLN A 64 -0.81 -7.54 -6.75
N ILE A 65 -0.69 -7.97 -8.00
CA ILE A 65 -0.55 -9.38 -8.36
C ILE A 65 0.85 -9.52 -8.94
N GLN A 66 1.64 -10.43 -8.39
CA GLN A 66 3.01 -10.69 -8.83
C GLN A 66 3.11 -12.12 -9.32
N LEU A 67 3.74 -12.29 -10.47
CA LEU A 67 4.06 -13.57 -11.06
C LEU A 67 5.58 -13.68 -11.16
N ALA A 68 6.12 -14.81 -10.71
CA ALA A 68 7.55 -15.07 -10.77
C ALA A 68 7.81 -16.48 -11.30
N LEU A 69 8.91 -16.58 -12.04
CA LEU A 69 9.46 -17.83 -12.55
C LEU A 69 10.92 -17.93 -12.12
N ARG A 70 11.29 -19.07 -11.53
CA ARG A 70 12.68 -19.36 -11.16
C ARG A 70 13.11 -20.68 -11.77
N LEU A 71 14.24 -20.66 -12.47
CA LEU A 71 14.94 -21.85 -12.96
C LEU A 71 16.18 -22.09 -12.08
N SER A 72 16.37 -23.32 -11.64
CA SER A 72 17.56 -23.77 -10.90
C SER A 72 18.19 -24.95 -11.63
N PHE A 73 19.52 -24.98 -11.69
CA PHE A 73 20.33 -25.94 -12.45
C PHE A 73 21.60 -26.32 -11.70
#